data_AF-A0A7W1F3E7-F1
#
_entry.id   AF-A0A7W1F3E7-F1
#
_cell.length_a   1.000
_cell.length_b   1.000
_cell.length_c   1.000
_cell.angle_alpha   90.00
_cell.angle_beta   90.00
_cell.angle_gamma   90.00
#
_symmetry.space_group_name_H-M   'P 1'
#
loop_
_entity.id
_entity.type
_entity.pdbx_description
1 polymer ?
#
loop_
_entity_poly.entity_id
_entity_poly.type
_entity_poly.pdbx_seq_one_letter_code
_entity_poly.pdbx_strand_id
1 'polypeptide(L)'
;MSALYPSMLLLAVSLATTVHAESFTMAADGRFVSSERKLVLAREDYTATYQIGFGGEQQRVQFIGPVFPGYALPTSGTVTVHKTKPSVTDVQPVASPKGTVTKRMDLVNGSIVTEVTYAVAKTDSKENPAFRIILPLKPFAGNDAICNGLKVAMPLEKSANYTLASGTELTEFRLGTGDGQELGIRLLSPHEGVHLADCRHHPTPEQSLHLWIAIKDGTLRYQTCLLAVGEPFPRVDAKKR
;
A
#
# COMPACT_ATOMS: atom_id res chain seq x y z
N MET A 1 18.78 -43.02 -49.28
CA MET A 1 17.76 -42.81 -48.23
C MET A 1 18.40 -41.93 -47.17
N SER A 2 18.10 -40.64 -47.17
CA SER A 2 18.62 -39.68 -46.20
C SER A 2 17.45 -38.77 -45.82
N ALA A 3 17.02 -38.86 -44.56
CA ALA A 3 15.86 -38.15 -44.04
C ALA A 3 16.22 -36.68 -43.78
N LEU A 4 15.46 -35.78 -44.39
CA LEU A 4 15.43 -34.34 -44.07
C LEU A 4 14.57 -34.14 -42.82
N TYR A 5 15.17 -33.67 -41.73
CA TYR A 5 14.45 -33.11 -40.60
C TYR A 5 14.22 -31.62 -40.85
N PRO A 6 12.97 -31.11 -40.83
CA PRO A 6 12.75 -29.67 -40.75
C PRO A 6 12.91 -29.25 -39.28
N SER A 7 13.90 -28.40 -39.01
CA SER A 7 14.01 -27.67 -37.75
C SER A 7 12.84 -26.70 -37.62
N MET A 8 11.88 -27.02 -36.76
CA MET A 8 10.86 -26.09 -36.29
C MET A 8 11.55 -25.00 -35.46
N LEU A 9 11.77 -23.83 -36.08
CA LEU A 9 12.20 -22.63 -35.37
C LEU A 9 10.96 -22.04 -34.68
N LEU A 10 10.74 -22.40 -33.42
CA LEU A 10 9.70 -21.79 -32.59
C LEU A 10 10.15 -20.36 -32.25
N LEU A 11 9.66 -19.38 -33.01
CA LEU A 11 9.83 -17.97 -32.70
C LEU A 11 8.98 -17.65 -31.46
N ALA A 12 9.58 -17.74 -30.28
CA ALA A 12 8.99 -17.23 -29.06
C ALA A 12 8.93 -15.70 -29.16
N VAL A 13 7.83 -15.18 -29.69
CA VAL A 13 7.51 -13.76 -29.65
C VAL A 13 7.34 -13.40 -28.18
N SER A 14 8.36 -12.79 -27.59
CA SER A 14 8.24 -12.13 -26.30
C SER A 14 7.26 -10.96 -26.48
N LEU A 15 5.99 -11.20 -26.19
CA LEU A 15 5.03 -10.14 -25.97
C LEU A 15 5.58 -9.31 -24.81
N ALA A 16 6.24 -8.20 -25.15
CA ALA A 16 6.48 -7.13 -24.21
C ALA A 16 5.10 -6.63 -23.81
N THR A 17 4.59 -7.14 -22.69
CA THR A 17 3.43 -6.56 -22.03
C THR A 17 3.81 -5.14 -21.68
N THR A 18 3.34 -4.19 -22.50
CA THR A 18 3.37 -2.77 -22.17
C THR A 18 2.51 -2.62 -20.92
N VAL A 19 3.19 -2.58 -19.78
CA VAL A 19 2.61 -2.26 -18.48
C VAL A 19 1.96 -0.89 -18.63
N HIS A 20 0.64 -0.85 -18.54
CA HIS A 20 -0.19 0.34 -18.65
C HIS A 20 -0.59 0.83 -17.25
N ALA A 21 0.31 0.68 -16.27
CA ALA A 21 0.14 1.31 -14.97
C ALA A 21 -0.15 2.80 -15.17
N GLU A 22 -1.31 3.26 -14.69
CA GLU A 22 -1.69 4.67 -14.80
C GLU A 22 -0.56 5.55 -14.29
N SER A 23 -0.09 6.45 -15.15
CA SER A 23 1.07 7.28 -14.83
C SER A 23 0.68 8.37 -13.83
N PHE A 24 1.23 8.29 -12.63
CA PHE A 24 1.13 9.37 -11.64
C PHE A 24 1.97 10.57 -12.07
N THR A 25 1.51 11.75 -11.69
CA THR A 25 2.22 13.01 -11.77
C THR A 25 2.29 13.65 -10.38
N MET A 26 3.29 14.49 -10.12
CA MET A 26 3.39 15.22 -8.85
C MET A 26 2.97 16.68 -9.07
N ALA A 27 1.94 17.10 -8.35
CA ALA A 27 1.46 18.48 -8.33
C ALA A 27 2.44 19.41 -7.60
N ALA A 28 2.26 20.72 -7.80
CA ALA A 28 3.15 21.74 -7.25
C ALA A 28 3.19 21.77 -5.72
N ASP A 29 2.11 21.31 -5.08
CA ASP A 29 1.93 21.20 -3.62
C ASP A 29 2.42 19.87 -3.03
N GLY A 30 3.04 19.00 -3.86
CA GLY A 30 3.55 17.70 -3.45
C GLY A 30 2.51 16.58 -3.42
N ARG A 31 1.26 16.83 -3.88
CA ARG A 31 0.31 15.72 -4.10
C ARG A 31 0.72 14.88 -5.29
N PHE A 32 0.52 13.57 -5.20
CA PHE A 32 0.65 12.66 -6.34
C PHE A 32 -0.75 12.40 -6.92
N VAL A 33 -0.90 12.54 -8.24
CA VAL A 33 -2.19 12.51 -8.94
C VAL A 33 -2.08 11.58 -10.15
N SER A 34 -2.93 10.55 -10.24
CA SER A 34 -3.03 9.71 -11.46
C SER A 34 -3.65 10.47 -12.63
N SER A 35 -3.45 9.98 -13.86
CA SER A 35 -3.89 10.64 -15.11
C SER A 35 -5.38 11.00 -15.17
N GLU A 36 -6.22 10.35 -14.35
CA GLU A 36 -7.66 10.61 -14.24
C GLU A 36 -8.09 11.17 -12.86
N ARG A 37 -7.14 11.58 -12.00
CA ARG A 37 -7.37 11.96 -10.59
C ARG A 37 -8.05 10.85 -9.76
N LYS A 38 -7.92 9.60 -10.21
CA LYS A 38 -8.43 8.41 -9.53
C LYS A 38 -7.59 8.02 -8.34
N LEU A 39 -6.37 8.53 -8.19
CA LEU A 39 -5.62 8.41 -6.95
C LEU A 39 -4.95 9.75 -6.64
N VAL A 40 -5.34 10.39 -5.54
CA VAL A 40 -4.74 11.62 -5.00
C VAL A 40 -4.16 11.31 -3.63
N LEU A 41 -2.84 11.34 -3.51
CA LEU A 41 -2.18 11.30 -2.21
C LEU A 41 -2.20 12.70 -1.58
N ALA A 42 -3.17 12.92 -0.70
CA ALA A 42 -3.31 14.12 0.10
C ALA A 42 -2.73 13.89 1.50
N ARG A 43 -2.08 14.93 2.03
CA ARG A 43 -1.48 14.89 3.36
C ARG A 43 -2.43 15.53 4.35
N GLU A 44 -2.73 14.81 5.43
CA GLU A 44 -3.46 15.35 6.57
C GLU A 44 -2.69 14.94 7.82
N ASP A 45 -2.01 15.90 8.44
CA ASP A 45 -1.24 15.78 9.68
C ASP A 45 -0.47 14.45 9.81
N TYR A 46 -1.05 13.48 10.53
CA TYR A 46 -0.48 12.18 10.86
C TYR A 46 -0.71 11.08 9.80
N THR A 47 -1.59 11.31 8.83
CA THR A 47 -2.03 10.34 7.84
C THR A 47 -1.51 10.66 6.44
N ALA A 48 -1.11 9.62 5.72
CA ALA A 48 -1.05 9.66 4.27
C ALA A 48 -2.45 9.24 3.78
N THR A 49 -3.26 10.18 3.32
CA THR A 49 -4.60 9.87 2.79
C THR A 49 -4.49 9.70 1.28
N TYR A 50 -4.75 8.49 0.80
CA TYR A 50 -4.96 8.25 -0.61
C TYR A 50 -6.47 8.39 -0.90
N GLN A 51 -6.86 9.45 -1.60
CA GLN A 51 -8.21 9.57 -2.15
C GLN A 51 -8.24 8.75 -3.44
N ILE A 52 -9.07 7.71 -3.49
CA ILE A 52 -9.19 6.82 -4.63
C ILE A 52 -10.57 7.02 -5.26
N GLY A 53 -10.63 7.20 -6.57
CA GLY A 53 -11.86 7.20 -7.34
C GLY A 53 -12.34 5.77 -7.54
N PHE A 54 -13.59 5.49 -7.14
CA PHE A 54 -14.31 4.25 -7.40
C PHE A 54 -15.58 4.59 -8.18
N GLY A 55 -15.64 4.24 -9.47
CA GLY A 55 -16.87 4.43 -10.26
C GLY A 55 -17.43 5.87 -10.28
N GLY A 56 -16.56 6.88 -10.18
CA GLY A 56 -16.94 8.31 -10.14
C GLY A 56 -17.11 8.91 -8.75
N GLU A 57 -17.15 8.12 -7.67
CA GLU A 57 -17.10 8.60 -6.28
C GLU A 57 -15.67 8.57 -5.74
N GLN A 58 -15.25 9.60 -5.01
CA GLN A 58 -13.96 9.62 -4.31
C GLN A 58 -14.12 9.02 -2.92
N GLN A 59 -13.39 7.93 -2.65
CA GLN A 59 -13.35 7.27 -1.35
C GLN A 59 -11.96 7.41 -0.75
N ARG A 60 -11.86 7.47 0.58
CA ARG A 60 -10.60 7.70 1.28
C ARG A 60 -10.02 6.39 1.78
N VAL A 61 -8.89 5.96 1.23
CA VAL A 61 -8.03 4.93 1.83
C VAL A 61 -6.97 5.63 2.66
N GLN A 62 -6.92 5.33 3.96
CA GLN A 62 -6.01 6.02 4.87
C GLN A 62 -4.83 5.12 5.22
N PHE A 63 -3.61 5.61 5.02
CA PHE A 63 -2.37 4.95 5.38
C PHE A 63 -1.85 5.63 6.65
N ILE A 64 -1.99 4.92 7.76
CA ILE A 64 -1.77 5.44 9.11
C ILE A 64 -0.64 4.65 9.75
N GLY A 65 0.37 5.36 10.24
CA GLY A 65 1.41 4.75 11.05
C GLY A 65 2.78 5.39 10.89
N PRO A 66 3.79 4.86 11.61
CA PRO A 66 3.67 3.72 12.53
C PRO A 66 2.86 4.09 13.78
N VAL A 67 1.91 3.23 14.17
CA VAL A 67 1.13 3.33 15.40
C VAL A 67 1.87 2.56 16.48
N PHE A 68 2.13 3.25 17.59
CA PHE A 68 2.78 2.71 18.77
C PHE A 68 1.69 2.43 19.83
N PRO A 69 1.42 1.17 20.18
CA PRO A 69 0.37 0.85 21.16
C PRO A 69 0.62 1.49 22.53
N GLY A 70 -0.34 2.26 23.04
CA GLY A 70 -0.22 2.97 24.33
C GLY A 70 0.57 4.28 24.30
N TYR A 71 0.92 4.80 23.12
CA TYR A 71 1.78 5.99 22.96
C TYR A 71 1.13 7.10 22.16
N ALA A 72 1.71 8.29 22.23
CA ALA A 72 1.25 9.45 21.47
C ALA A 72 1.50 9.24 19.97
N LEU A 73 0.51 9.59 19.15
CA LEU A 73 0.68 9.59 17.70
C LEU A 73 1.66 10.70 17.29
N PRO A 74 2.53 10.45 16.29
CA PRO A 74 3.37 11.50 15.69
C PRO A 74 2.56 12.73 15.28
N THR A 75 3.09 13.91 15.54
CA THR A 75 2.47 15.18 15.15
C THR A 75 3.02 15.66 13.81
N SER A 76 2.31 16.59 13.16
CA SER A 76 2.78 17.26 11.94
C SER A 76 4.18 17.83 12.14
N GLY A 77 5.05 17.67 11.14
CA GLY A 77 6.42 18.12 11.21
C GLY A 77 6.92 18.72 9.90
N THR A 78 8.20 18.52 9.57
CA THR A 78 8.84 19.21 8.45
C THR A 78 8.60 18.50 7.13
N VAL A 79 8.32 19.28 6.10
CA VAL A 79 7.99 18.82 4.75
C VAL A 79 9.03 19.28 3.75
N THR A 80 9.56 18.34 2.97
CA THR A 80 10.41 18.65 1.83
C THR A 80 9.84 18.03 0.56
N VAL A 81 9.68 18.85 -0.50
CA VAL A 81 9.21 18.41 -1.81
C VAL A 81 10.33 18.60 -2.83
N HIS A 82 10.71 17.53 -3.53
CA HIS A 82 11.72 17.56 -4.59
C HIS A 82 11.05 17.33 -5.94
N LYS A 83 11.13 18.32 -6.84
CA LYS A 83 10.46 18.27 -8.16
C LYS A 83 11.26 17.56 -9.24
N THR A 84 12.59 17.73 -9.24
CA THR A 84 13.51 17.10 -10.21
C THR A 84 13.57 15.58 -10.05
N LYS A 85 13.45 15.09 -8.82
CA LYS A 85 13.21 13.68 -8.50
C LYS A 85 11.90 13.62 -7.71
N PRO A 86 10.75 13.44 -8.38
CA PRO A 86 9.42 13.60 -7.78
C PRO A 86 9.29 12.77 -6.50
N SER A 87 9.45 13.47 -5.38
CA SER A 87 9.49 12.86 -4.06
C SER A 87 9.09 13.85 -2.98
N VAL A 88 8.53 13.32 -1.92
CA VAL A 88 8.09 14.05 -0.74
C VAL A 88 8.66 13.36 0.49
N THR A 89 9.29 14.13 1.37
CA THR A 89 9.75 13.66 2.68
C THR A 89 9.02 14.43 3.77
N ASP A 90 8.44 13.69 4.71
CA ASP A 90 7.74 14.19 5.88
C ASP A 90 8.42 13.66 7.15
N VAL A 91 8.90 14.56 7.99
CA VAL A 91 9.62 14.25 9.23
C VAL A 91 8.75 14.68 10.41
N GLN A 92 8.20 13.71 11.12
CA GLN A 92 7.19 13.87 12.17
C GLN A 92 7.79 13.56 13.55
N PRO A 93 7.78 14.50 14.51
CA PRO A 93 8.23 14.21 15.87
C PRO A 93 7.22 13.34 16.63
N VAL A 94 7.72 12.54 17.56
CA VAL A 94 6.93 11.74 18.51
C VAL A 94 7.23 12.25 19.92
N ALA A 95 6.19 12.66 20.65
CA ALA A 95 6.35 13.25 21.98
C ALA A 95 6.68 12.22 23.06
N SER A 96 6.03 11.05 23.00
CA SER A 96 6.21 9.95 23.95
C SER A 96 5.94 8.60 23.28
N PRO A 97 6.94 7.72 23.11
CA PRO A 97 8.36 7.93 23.44
C PRO A 97 8.94 9.09 22.61
N LYS A 98 9.95 9.78 23.13
CA LYS A 98 10.66 10.80 22.35
C LYS A 98 11.31 10.15 21.13
N GLY A 99 11.04 10.68 19.95
CA GLY A 99 11.59 10.15 18.72
C GLY A 99 11.13 10.87 17.48
N THR A 100 11.36 10.23 16.33
CA THR A 100 11.01 10.77 15.02
C THR A 100 10.55 9.67 14.09
N VAL A 101 9.53 9.96 13.30
CA VAL A 101 9.07 9.17 12.17
C VAL A 101 9.40 9.93 10.90
N THR A 102 10.03 9.28 9.93
CA THR A 102 10.25 9.84 8.60
C THR A 102 9.48 9.03 7.56
N LYS A 103 8.63 9.71 6.79
CA LYS A 103 7.91 9.14 5.64
C LYS A 103 8.47 9.75 4.37
N ARG A 104 9.04 8.91 3.53
CA ARG A 104 9.54 9.29 2.21
C ARG A 104 8.70 8.62 1.14
N MET A 105 8.15 9.40 0.23
CA MET A 105 7.31 8.95 -0.88
C MET A 105 8.00 9.34 -2.18
N ASP A 106 8.42 8.37 -2.98
CA ASP A 106 9.03 8.58 -4.29
C ASP A 106 8.08 8.07 -5.39
N LEU A 107 7.90 8.84 -6.46
CA LEU A 107 7.24 8.36 -7.67
C LEU A 107 8.24 7.56 -8.51
N VAL A 108 7.94 6.28 -8.75
CA VAL A 108 8.81 5.34 -9.47
C VAL A 108 7.95 4.54 -10.46
N ASN A 109 8.23 4.65 -11.76
CA ASN A 109 7.60 3.86 -12.82
C ASN A 109 6.05 3.80 -12.73
N GLY A 110 5.40 4.95 -12.51
CA GLY A 110 3.93 5.00 -12.39
C GLY A 110 3.39 4.40 -11.08
N SER A 111 4.21 4.29 -10.05
CA SER A 111 3.79 3.85 -8.71
C SER A 111 4.39 4.74 -7.63
N ILE A 112 3.79 4.72 -6.44
CA ILE A 112 4.29 5.45 -5.28
C ILE A 112 5.01 4.46 -4.37
N VAL A 113 6.31 4.66 -4.18
CA VAL A 113 7.11 3.89 -3.23
C VAL A 113 7.22 4.68 -1.95
N THR A 114 6.66 4.15 -0.87
CA THR A 114 6.71 4.76 0.45
C THR A 114 7.69 4.01 1.34
N GLU A 115 8.58 4.75 1.98
CA GLU A 115 9.50 4.27 3.01
C GLU A 115 9.17 5.01 4.30
N VAL A 116 8.89 4.26 5.35
CA VAL A 116 8.57 4.74 6.69
C VAL A 116 9.66 4.24 7.62
N THR A 117 10.44 5.14 8.19
CA THR A 117 11.44 4.82 9.20
C THR A 117 11.06 5.47 10.52
N TYR A 118 11.33 4.81 11.63
CA TYR A 118 11.18 5.42 12.95
C TYR A 118 12.43 5.23 13.80
N ALA A 119 12.78 6.29 14.50
CA ALA A 119 13.83 6.33 15.50
C ALA A 119 13.21 6.82 16.80
N VAL A 120 12.66 5.88 17.56
CA VAL A 120 12.11 6.14 18.90
C VAL A 120 13.02 5.52 19.95
N ALA A 121 13.12 6.17 21.11
CA ALA A 121 13.76 5.54 22.27
C ALA A 121 13.07 4.18 22.52
N LYS A 122 13.86 3.13 22.83
CA LYS A 122 13.35 1.78 23.08
C LYS A 122 12.12 1.86 23.96
N THR A 123 10.99 1.42 23.41
CA THR A 123 9.74 1.32 24.14
C THR A 123 9.79 0.06 25.00
N ASP A 124 9.44 0.17 26.29
CA ASP A 124 9.24 -0.99 27.17
C ASP A 124 8.00 -1.83 26.77
N SER A 125 7.30 -1.43 25.70
CA SER A 125 6.17 -2.14 25.11
C SER A 125 6.57 -3.53 24.60
N LYS A 126 5.74 -4.52 24.94
CA LYS A 126 5.76 -5.87 24.36
C LYS A 126 5.15 -5.93 22.96
N GLU A 127 4.42 -4.90 22.56
CA GLU A 127 3.76 -4.83 21.24
C GLU A 127 4.62 -4.04 20.25
N ASN A 128 4.80 -4.63 19.07
CA ASN A 128 5.59 -4.04 18.00
C ASN A 128 4.80 -2.94 17.28
N PRO A 129 5.46 -1.85 16.85
CA PRO A 129 4.80 -0.79 16.08
C PRO A 129 4.17 -1.34 14.81
N ALA A 130 2.95 -0.89 14.51
CA ALA A 130 2.18 -1.37 13.37
C ALA A 130 1.84 -0.23 12.40
N PHE A 131 1.83 -0.52 11.11
CA PHE A 131 1.23 0.33 10.10
C PHE A 131 -0.19 -0.18 9.82
N ARG A 132 -1.15 0.73 9.65
CA ARG A 132 -2.55 0.42 9.38
C ARG A 132 -2.98 1.07 8.06
N ILE A 133 -3.65 0.30 7.22
CA ILE A 133 -4.29 0.81 6.02
C ILE A 133 -5.79 0.61 6.20
N ILE A 134 -6.52 1.72 6.31
CA ILE A 134 -7.96 1.73 6.51
C ILE A 134 -8.64 1.72 5.14
N LEU A 135 -9.39 0.66 4.90
CA LEU A 135 -10.15 0.41 3.69
C LEU A 135 -11.63 0.70 3.97
N PRO A 136 -12.25 1.72 3.36
CA PRO A 136 -13.67 1.99 3.53
C PRO A 136 -14.51 0.80 3.08
N LEU A 137 -15.49 0.39 3.87
CA LEU A 137 -16.26 -0.83 3.57
C LEU A 137 -17.04 -0.72 2.26
N LYS A 138 -17.77 0.39 2.05
CA LYS A 138 -18.68 0.57 0.89
C LYS A 138 -18.07 0.19 -0.47
N PRO A 139 -16.89 0.68 -0.87
CA PRO A 139 -16.31 0.37 -2.18
C PRO A 139 -15.64 -1.01 -2.28
N PHE A 140 -15.31 -1.66 -1.16
CA PHE A 140 -14.58 -2.93 -1.18
C PHE A 140 -15.44 -4.15 -0.82
N ALA A 141 -16.57 -3.94 -0.13
CA ALA A 141 -17.46 -5.00 0.27
C ALA A 141 -18.05 -5.73 -0.94
N GLY A 142 -18.05 -7.07 -0.92
CA GLY A 142 -18.50 -7.91 -2.03
C GLY A 142 -17.47 -8.08 -3.16
N ASN A 143 -16.39 -7.29 -3.16
CA ASN A 143 -15.28 -7.49 -4.08
C ASN A 143 -14.34 -8.57 -3.56
N ASP A 144 -13.53 -9.09 -4.47
CA ASP A 144 -12.45 -9.99 -4.13
C ASP A 144 -11.16 -9.21 -3.88
N ALA A 145 -10.46 -9.58 -2.81
CA ALA A 145 -9.07 -9.23 -2.62
C ALA A 145 -8.18 -10.40 -3.05
N ILE A 146 -6.98 -10.10 -3.54
CA ILE A 146 -5.95 -11.10 -3.83
C ILE A 146 -4.79 -10.86 -2.88
N CYS A 147 -4.53 -11.82 -2.00
CA CYS A 147 -3.43 -11.82 -1.04
C CYS A 147 -2.42 -12.90 -1.48
N ASN A 148 -1.25 -12.50 -1.99
CA ASN A 148 -0.26 -13.44 -2.57
C ASN A 148 -0.84 -14.42 -3.61
N GLY A 149 -1.71 -13.93 -4.49
CA GLY A 149 -2.39 -14.78 -5.49
C GLY A 149 -3.57 -15.59 -4.94
N LEU A 150 -3.80 -15.60 -3.63
CA LEU A 150 -4.96 -16.26 -3.01
C LEU A 150 -6.13 -15.28 -2.92
N LYS A 151 -7.27 -15.76 -3.38
CA LYS A 151 -8.52 -14.99 -3.39
C LYS A 151 -9.13 -14.95 -1.97
N VAL A 152 -9.46 -13.76 -1.49
CA VAL A 152 -10.11 -13.49 -0.21
C VAL A 152 -11.36 -12.67 -0.48
N ALA A 153 -12.53 -13.20 -0.14
CA ALA A 153 -13.79 -12.51 -0.32
C ALA A 153 -13.95 -11.40 0.73
N MET A 154 -14.20 -10.16 0.29
CA MET A 154 -14.45 -9.05 1.20
C MET A 154 -15.93 -9.05 1.62
N PRO A 155 -16.24 -9.08 2.91
CA PRO A 155 -17.60 -9.39 3.38
C PRO A 155 -18.56 -8.20 3.22
N LEU A 156 -19.73 -8.44 2.61
CA LEU A 156 -20.82 -7.46 2.52
C LEU A 156 -21.42 -7.15 3.90
N GLU A 157 -21.81 -8.19 4.61
CA GLU A 157 -22.29 -8.12 5.98
C GLU A 157 -21.14 -8.34 6.97
N LYS A 158 -21.37 -8.09 8.27
CA LYS A 158 -20.38 -8.38 9.30
C LYS A 158 -19.95 -9.84 9.21
N SER A 159 -18.65 -10.05 9.06
CA SER A 159 -18.07 -11.39 9.00
C SER A 159 -18.37 -12.18 10.28
N ALA A 160 -18.39 -13.51 10.19
CA ALA A 160 -18.38 -14.36 11.38
C ALA A 160 -17.03 -14.30 12.10
N ASN A 161 -15.95 -13.98 11.37
CA ASN A 161 -14.58 -13.91 11.86
C ASN A 161 -14.03 -12.49 11.75
N TYR A 162 -13.36 -12.02 12.80
CA TYR A 162 -12.62 -10.76 12.76
C TYR A 162 -11.49 -10.81 11.71
N THR A 163 -10.72 -11.89 11.67
CA THR A 163 -9.60 -12.08 10.74
C THR A 163 -10.10 -12.61 9.39
N LEU A 164 -9.84 -11.87 8.31
CA LEU A 164 -10.13 -12.30 6.95
C LEU A 164 -8.92 -12.96 6.29
N ALA A 165 -7.71 -12.45 6.55
CA ALA A 165 -6.46 -13.03 6.10
C ALA A 165 -5.30 -12.64 7.04
N SER A 166 -4.33 -13.52 7.24
CA SER A 166 -3.11 -13.21 7.99
C SER A 166 -1.93 -14.09 7.60
N GLY A 167 -0.71 -13.62 7.84
CA GLY A 167 0.51 -14.38 7.59
C GLY A 167 1.78 -13.53 7.58
N THR A 168 2.93 -14.19 7.62
CA THR A 168 4.27 -13.55 7.54
C THR A 168 4.80 -13.46 6.12
N GLU A 169 4.27 -14.29 5.22
CA GLU A 169 4.67 -14.31 3.81
C GLU A 169 3.82 -13.38 2.94
N LEU A 170 2.73 -12.80 3.48
CA LEU A 170 1.79 -11.96 2.74
C LEU A 170 2.41 -10.61 2.39
N THR A 171 2.88 -10.49 1.14
CA THR A 171 3.64 -9.34 0.65
C THR A 171 2.90 -8.58 -0.43
N GLU A 172 1.90 -9.18 -1.08
CA GLU A 172 1.10 -8.53 -2.11
C GLU A 172 -0.39 -8.58 -1.78
N PHE A 173 -1.03 -7.41 -1.87
CA PHE A 173 -2.47 -7.23 -1.71
C PHE A 173 -3.00 -6.49 -2.95
N ARG A 174 -4.04 -7.02 -3.56
CA ARG A 174 -4.79 -6.38 -4.64
C ARG A 174 -6.24 -6.32 -4.25
N LEU A 175 -6.83 -5.13 -4.31
CA LEU A 175 -8.20 -4.90 -3.88
C LEU A 175 -8.99 -4.38 -5.08
N GLY A 176 -9.98 -5.13 -5.53
CA GLY A 176 -10.83 -4.72 -6.64
C GLY A 176 -11.60 -3.42 -6.33
N THR A 177 -11.61 -2.50 -7.29
CA THR A 177 -12.33 -1.21 -7.18
C THR A 177 -13.70 -1.24 -7.89
N GLY A 178 -14.08 -2.36 -8.48
CA GLY A 178 -15.40 -2.59 -9.11
C GLY A 178 -15.54 -2.10 -10.55
N ASP A 179 -14.56 -1.34 -11.07
CA ASP A 179 -14.52 -0.77 -12.43
C ASP A 179 -13.43 -1.39 -13.31
N GLY A 180 -13.03 -2.63 -13.01
CA GLY A 180 -11.96 -3.34 -13.74
C GLY A 180 -10.54 -2.90 -13.36
N GLN A 181 -10.41 -2.12 -12.28
CA GLN A 181 -9.12 -1.75 -11.68
C GLN A 181 -8.93 -2.44 -10.31
N GLU A 182 -7.68 -2.47 -9.87
CA GLU A 182 -7.24 -2.96 -8.57
C GLU A 182 -6.36 -1.89 -7.90
N LEU A 183 -6.59 -1.64 -6.61
CA LEU A 183 -5.59 -1.01 -5.76
C LEU A 183 -4.55 -2.07 -5.38
N GLY A 184 -3.34 -1.93 -5.91
CA GLY A 184 -2.20 -2.77 -5.57
C GLY A 184 -1.38 -2.20 -4.42
N ILE A 185 -1.08 -3.03 -3.43
CA ILE A 185 -0.17 -2.74 -2.32
C ILE A 185 0.85 -3.88 -2.21
N ARG A 186 2.14 -3.57 -2.37
CA ARG A 186 3.23 -4.54 -2.29
C ARG A 186 4.26 -4.15 -1.22
N LEU A 187 4.51 -5.02 -0.26
CA LEU A 187 5.55 -4.86 0.75
C LEU A 187 6.92 -5.16 0.14
N LEU A 188 7.87 -4.24 0.33
CA LEU A 188 9.23 -4.31 -0.20
C LEU A 188 10.28 -4.54 0.88
N SER A 189 9.94 -4.32 2.15
CA SER A 189 10.79 -4.63 3.29
C SER A 189 10.30 -5.88 4.03
N PRO A 190 11.19 -6.56 4.78
CA PRO A 190 10.77 -7.52 5.78
C PRO A 190 9.76 -6.91 6.76
N HIS A 191 8.87 -7.74 7.27
CA HIS A 191 7.82 -7.39 8.22
C HIS A 191 7.60 -8.61 9.13
N GLU A 192 6.93 -8.42 10.26
CA GLU A 192 6.70 -9.51 11.22
C GLU A 192 5.37 -10.23 11.02
N GLY A 193 4.45 -9.59 10.30
CA GLY A 193 3.17 -10.18 9.95
C GLY A 193 2.23 -9.15 9.34
N VAL A 194 1.26 -9.65 8.59
CA VAL A 194 0.14 -8.88 8.07
C VAL A 194 -1.17 -9.50 8.54
N HIS A 195 -2.17 -8.65 8.76
CA HIS A 195 -3.48 -9.04 9.20
C HIS A 195 -4.57 -8.16 8.58
N LEU A 196 -5.42 -8.74 7.75
CA LEU A 196 -6.62 -8.12 7.21
C LEU A 196 -7.80 -8.44 8.12
N ALA A 197 -8.43 -7.41 8.68
CA ALA A 197 -9.48 -7.52 9.67
C ALA A 197 -10.78 -6.84 9.25
N ASP A 198 -11.90 -7.46 9.64
CA ASP A 198 -13.23 -6.85 9.69
C ASP A 198 -13.46 -6.16 11.05
N CYS A 199 -13.27 -4.85 11.09
CA CYS A 199 -13.34 -4.06 12.32
C CYS A 199 -14.77 -3.80 12.82
N ARG A 200 -15.82 -4.34 12.18
CA ARG A 200 -17.21 -4.29 12.70
C ARG A 200 -17.42 -5.15 13.97
N HIS A 201 -16.42 -5.93 14.38
CA HIS A 201 -16.43 -6.65 15.66
C HIS A 201 -16.04 -5.78 16.86
N HIS A 202 -15.46 -4.60 16.65
CA HIS A 202 -15.06 -3.74 17.76
C HIS A 202 -16.26 -3.29 18.60
N PRO A 203 -16.06 -3.00 19.91
CA PRO A 203 -17.11 -2.49 20.79
C PRO A 203 -17.79 -1.22 20.27
N THR A 204 -17.04 -0.41 19.52
CA THR A 204 -17.56 0.69 18.70
C THR A 204 -17.39 0.29 17.24
N PRO A 205 -18.45 -0.22 16.57
CA PRO A 205 -18.32 -0.80 15.24
C PRO A 205 -17.79 0.21 14.22
N GLU A 206 -16.65 -0.12 13.62
CA GLU A 206 -16.07 0.69 12.54
C GLU A 206 -16.71 0.32 11.19
N GLN A 207 -16.84 1.30 10.29
CA GLN A 207 -17.34 1.10 8.91
C GLN A 207 -16.19 0.88 7.92
N SER A 208 -15.17 0.13 8.35
CA SER A 208 -13.94 -0.07 7.59
C SER A 208 -13.32 -1.43 7.86
N LEU A 209 -12.61 -1.93 6.86
CA LEU A 209 -11.71 -3.07 6.98
C LEU A 209 -10.29 -2.52 7.19
N HIS A 210 -9.48 -3.20 7.99
CA HIS A 210 -8.13 -2.73 8.29
C HIS A 210 -7.10 -3.75 7.85
N LEU A 211 -6.10 -3.30 7.09
CA LEU A 211 -4.90 -4.07 6.82
C LEU A 211 -3.78 -3.59 7.77
N TRP A 212 -3.38 -4.46 8.68
CA TRP A 212 -2.38 -4.22 9.71
C TRP A 212 -1.06 -4.86 9.31
N ILE A 213 0.04 -4.11 9.40
CA ILE A 213 1.38 -4.58 9.05
C ILE A 213 2.29 -4.34 10.26
N ALA A 214 2.77 -5.41 10.88
CA ALA A 214 3.73 -5.32 11.97
C ALA A 214 5.13 -5.02 11.41
N ILE A 215 5.72 -3.90 11.86
CA ILE A 215 6.96 -3.37 11.26
C ILE A 215 8.17 -4.05 11.89
N LYS A 216 9.03 -4.61 11.04
CA LYS A 216 10.30 -5.21 11.46
C LYS A 216 11.44 -4.18 11.38
N ASP A 217 12.36 -4.21 12.34
CA ASP A 217 13.62 -3.45 12.34
C ASP A 217 13.46 -1.92 12.10
N GLY A 218 12.40 -1.30 12.62
CA GLY A 218 12.27 0.16 12.55
C GLY A 218 11.86 0.73 11.19
N THR A 219 11.70 -0.11 10.16
CA THR A 219 11.51 0.35 8.78
C THR A 219 10.45 -0.46 8.05
N LEU A 220 9.50 0.22 7.43
CA LEU A 220 8.54 -0.35 6.48
C LEU A 220 8.70 0.31 5.12
N ARG A 221 8.89 -0.48 4.07
CA ARG A 221 8.89 -0.01 2.69
C ARG A 221 7.81 -0.75 1.90
N TYR A 222 6.98 -0.01 1.18
CA TYR A 222 5.90 -0.57 0.36
C TYR A 222 5.70 0.25 -0.92
N GLN A 223 5.04 -0.37 -1.90
CA GLN A 223 4.64 0.24 -3.16
C GLN A 223 3.12 0.25 -3.26
N THR A 224 2.57 1.35 -3.76
CA THR A 224 1.15 1.51 -4.06
C THR A 224 0.95 1.94 -5.50
N CYS A 225 0.00 1.34 -6.20
CA CYS A 225 -0.36 1.68 -7.58
C CYS A 225 -1.81 1.30 -7.87
N LEU A 226 -2.40 1.91 -8.90
CA LEU A 226 -3.60 1.40 -9.55
C LEU A 226 -3.17 0.49 -10.70
N LEU A 227 -3.80 -0.67 -10.79
CA LEU A 227 -3.49 -1.72 -11.77
C LEU A 227 -4.77 -2.09 -12.51
N ALA A 228 -4.65 -2.51 -13.77
CA ALA A 228 -5.72 -3.31 -14.36
C ALA A 228 -5.79 -4.68 -13.67
N VAL A 229 -6.95 -5.33 -13.68
CA VAL A 229 -7.11 -6.68 -13.10
C VAL A 229 -6.08 -7.65 -13.69
N GLY A 230 -5.29 -8.27 -12.81
CA GLY A 230 -4.23 -9.21 -13.19
C GLY A 230 -2.94 -8.58 -13.74
N GLU A 231 -2.85 -7.25 -13.84
CA GLU A 231 -1.63 -6.58 -14.29
C GLU A 231 -0.48 -6.76 -13.27
N PRO A 232 0.74 -7.08 -13.70
CA PRO A 232 1.88 -7.18 -12.78
C PRO A 232 2.22 -5.84 -12.15
N PHE A 233 2.73 -5.86 -10.92
CA PHE A 233 3.26 -4.64 -10.28
C PHE A 233 4.42 -4.06 -11.10
N PRO A 234 4.48 -2.72 -11.29
CA PRO A 234 5.63 -2.06 -11.88
C PRO A 234 6.92 -2.43 -11.14
N ARG A 235 8.01 -2.63 -11.90
CA ARG A 235 9.31 -2.94 -11.31
C ARG A 235 9.82 -1.75 -10.52
N VAL A 236 10.25 -2.01 -9.29
CA VAL A 236 10.94 -1.05 -8.44
C VAL A 236 12.30 -1.66 -8.16
N ASP A 237 13.37 -0.95 -8.49
CA ASP A 237 14.70 -1.41 -8.11
C ASP A 237 14.76 -1.48 -6.58
N ALA A 238 15.06 -2.68 -6.08
CA ALA A 238 15.48 -2.82 -4.70
C ALA A 238 16.75 -1.98 -4.58
N LYS A 239 16.69 -0.83 -3.86
CA LYS A 239 17.92 -0.17 -3.42
C LYS A 239 18.77 -1.26 -2.78
N LYS A 240 19.92 -1.58 -3.39
CA LYS A 240 20.95 -2.39 -2.73
C LYS A 240 21.22 -1.69 -1.40
N ARG A 241 20.98 -2.41 -0.30
CA ARG A 241 21.40 -1.97 1.03
C ARG A 241 22.91 -1.78 1.03
#